data_AF-A0A2W5E0S5-F1
#
_entry.id   AF-A0A2W5E0S5-F1
#
_cell.length_a   1.000
_cell.length_b   1.000
_cell.length_c   1.000
_cell.angle_alpha   90.00
_cell.angle_beta   90.00
_cell.angle_gamma   90.00
#
_symmetry.space_group_name_H-M   'P 1'
#
loop_
_entity.id
_entity.type
_entity.pdbx_description
1 polymer ?
#
loop_
_entity_poly.entity_id
_entity_poly.type
_entity_poly.pdbx_seq_one_letter_code
_entity_poly.pdbx_strand_id
1 'polypeptide(L)'
;MRWRRPRTIELVAAVGALLAAGSVLVVFNRLTAAAGKLGGSEPQLIATVDLRLGNPVIATERGEAQAHKDIEAGLLQLQTFARVEPQSPADAERARHWKTRYGVVWVQKRGASTSVTQAYVAGYNRVMHAEIEHRHGRRVADELTPPPACASSAACT
;
A
#
# COMPACT_ATOMS: atom_id res chain seq x y z
N MET A 1 -59.80 30.38 -23.94
CA MET A 1 -58.40 30.53 -23.48
C MET A 1 -57.59 31.21 -24.58
N ARG A 2 -57.24 32.49 -24.42
CA ARG A 2 -56.47 33.25 -25.43
C ARG A 2 -54.98 33.00 -25.21
N TRP A 3 -54.35 32.21 -26.08
CA TRP A 3 -52.89 32.07 -26.15
C TRP A 3 -52.28 33.44 -26.49
N ARG A 4 -51.61 34.07 -25.52
CA ARG A 4 -50.82 35.28 -25.76
C ARG A 4 -49.55 34.86 -26.50
N ARG A 5 -49.32 35.43 -27.69
CA ARG A 5 -48.06 35.26 -28.42
C ARG A 5 -46.92 35.83 -27.55
N PRO A 6 -45.86 35.06 -27.26
CA PRO A 6 -44.74 35.57 -26.48
C PRO A 6 -44.08 36.73 -27.23
N ARG A 7 -43.74 37.80 -26.51
CA ARG A 7 -43.03 38.93 -27.10
C ARG A 7 -41.61 38.46 -27.46
N THR A 8 -41.03 38.95 -28.55
CA THR A 8 -39.68 38.60 -29.00
C THR A 8 -38.62 38.72 -27.90
N ILE A 9 -38.80 39.69 -26.99
CA ILE A 9 -37.92 39.91 -25.83
C ILE A 9 -38.00 38.74 -24.83
N GLU A 10 -39.19 38.20 -24.57
CA GLU A 10 -39.39 37.04 -23.69
C GLU A 10 -38.76 35.77 -24.29
N LEU A 11 -38.80 35.66 -25.62
CA LEU A 11 -38.20 34.54 -26.34
C LEU A 11 -36.67 34.59 -26.30
N VAL A 12 -36.07 35.79 -26.46
CA VAL A 12 -34.63 35.99 -26.31
C VAL A 12 -34.18 35.73 -24.86
N ALA A 13 -34.93 36.18 -23.87
CA ALA A 13 -34.64 35.91 -22.47
C ALA A 13 -34.71 34.41 -22.14
N ALA A 14 -35.71 33.69 -22.66
CA ALA A 14 -35.84 32.25 -22.48
C ALA A 14 -34.69 31.47 -23.14
N VAL A 15 -34.29 31.86 -24.35
CA VAL A 15 -33.15 31.24 -25.05
C VAL A 15 -31.83 31.54 -24.31
N GLY A 16 -31.64 32.76 -23.81
CA GLY A 16 -30.48 33.12 -22.99
C GLY A 16 -30.41 32.31 -21.69
N ALA A 17 -31.54 32.13 -21.00
CA ALA A 17 -31.62 31.31 -19.81
C ALA A 17 -31.32 29.82 -20.09
N LEU A 18 -31.82 29.28 -21.21
CA LEU A 18 -31.53 27.91 -21.63
C LEU A 18 -30.05 27.71 -21.99
N LEU A 19 -29.43 28.68 -22.67
CA LEU A 19 -28.00 28.64 -22.97
C LEU A 19 -27.15 28.71 -21.70
N ALA A 20 -27.51 29.57 -20.74
CA ALA A 20 -26.82 29.66 -19.46
C ALA A 20 -26.93 28.34 -18.68
N ALA A 21 -28.14 27.78 -18.54
CA ALA A 21 -28.36 26.50 -17.86
C ALA A 21 -27.60 25.36 -18.56
N GLY A 22 -27.62 25.31 -19.89
CA GLY A 22 -26.88 24.33 -20.68
C GLY A 22 -25.36 24.45 -20.48
N SER A 23 -24.82 25.67 -20.43
CA SER A 23 -23.39 25.91 -20.21
C SER A 23 -22.91 25.42 -18.85
N VAL A 24 -23.70 25.66 -17.79
CA VAL A 24 -23.41 25.18 -16.42
C VAL A 24 -23.43 23.66 -16.40
N LEU A 25 -24.41 23.02 -17.06
CA LEU A 25 -24.51 21.56 -17.10
C LEU A 25 -23.34 20.91 -17.85
N VAL A 26 -22.87 21.54 -18.94
CA VAL A 26 -21.69 21.08 -19.70
C VAL A 26 -20.41 21.21 -18.88
N VAL A 27 -20.22 22.34 -18.18
CA VAL A 27 -19.05 22.55 -17.30
C VAL A 27 -19.08 21.57 -16.13
N PHE A 28 -20.25 21.37 -15.50
CA PHE A 28 -20.41 20.42 -14.41
C PHE A 28 -20.09 18.99 -14.88
N ASN A 29 -20.65 18.54 -16.02
CA ASN A 29 -20.34 17.22 -16.57
C ASN A 29 -18.87 17.05 -16.94
N ARG A 30 -18.20 18.09 -17.46
CA ARG A 30 -16.76 18.04 -17.73
C ARG A 30 -15.93 17.93 -16.45
N LEU A 31 -16.29 18.67 -15.40
CA LEU A 31 -15.60 18.61 -14.11
C LEU A 31 -15.82 17.27 -13.42
N THR A 32 -17.05 16.73 -13.45
CA THR A 32 -17.36 15.41 -12.89
C THR A 32 -16.68 14.29 -13.66
N ALA A 33 -16.63 14.35 -14.99
CA ALA A 33 -15.91 13.39 -15.82
C ALA A 33 -14.38 13.48 -15.65
N ALA A 34 -13.85 14.68 -15.39
CA ALA A 34 -12.43 14.87 -15.04
C ALA A 34 -12.12 14.35 -13.63
N ALA A 35 -13.02 14.56 -12.66
CA ALA A 35 -12.92 14.01 -11.31
C ALA A 35 -13.02 12.46 -11.30
N GLY A 36 -13.81 11.87 -12.19
CA GLY A 36 -13.86 10.41 -12.38
C GLY A 36 -12.62 9.83 -13.08
N LYS A 37 -11.86 10.63 -13.84
CA LYS A 37 -10.59 10.22 -14.48
C LYS A 37 -9.36 10.47 -13.60
N LEU A 38 -9.45 11.39 -12.64
CA LEU A 38 -8.49 11.56 -11.55
C LEU A 38 -8.87 10.59 -10.43
N GLY A 39 -8.56 9.32 -10.63
CA GLY A 39 -8.71 8.31 -9.58
C GLY A 39 -8.04 8.76 -8.28
N GLY A 40 -8.80 8.74 -7.18
CA GLY A 40 -8.24 8.52 -5.85
C GLY A 40 -8.19 9.68 -4.86
N SER A 41 -8.85 10.82 -5.08
CA SER A 41 -9.01 11.81 -4.00
C SER A 41 -10.47 12.11 -3.71
N GLU A 42 -11.09 11.20 -2.97
CA GLU A 42 -12.26 11.49 -2.15
C GLU A 42 -11.91 12.69 -1.22
N PRO A 43 -12.78 13.70 -1.07
CA PRO A 43 -12.55 14.76 -0.10
C PRO A 43 -12.53 14.13 1.30
N GLN A 44 -11.32 13.92 1.83
CA GLN A 44 -11.12 13.41 3.18
C GLN A 44 -11.73 14.40 4.18
N LEU A 45 -12.96 14.08 4.61
CA LEU A 45 -13.50 14.57 5.87
C LEU A 45 -12.54 14.14 6.97
N ILE A 46 -11.81 15.11 7.51
CA ILE A 46 -10.73 14.98 8.52
C ILE A 46 -11.19 14.26 9.82
N ALA A 47 -12.47 13.94 9.97
CA ALA A 47 -13.04 13.30 11.16
C ALA A 47 -13.20 11.76 11.09
N THR A 48 -12.98 11.12 9.92
CA THR A 48 -13.16 9.66 9.75
C THR A 48 -12.04 9.00 8.96
N VAL A 49 -10.84 9.58 8.96
CA VAL A 49 -9.65 8.75 8.70
C VAL A 49 -9.49 7.88 9.93
N ASP A 50 -9.90 6.62 9.82
CA ASP A 50 -9.76 5.61 10.87
C ASP A 50 -8.32 5.65 11.39
N LEU A 51 -8.12 6.20 12.59
CA LEU A 51 -6.81 6.32 13.25
C LEU A 51 -6.14 4.94 13.40
N ARG A 52 -6.88 3.85 13.19
CA ARG A 52 -6.36 2.47 13.12
C ARG A 52 -5.47 2.21 11.92
N LEU A 53 -5.63 2.93 10.80
CA LEU A 53 -4.74 2.81 9.63
C LEU A 53 -3.35 3.41 9.87
N GLY A 54 -3.25 4.35 10.82
CA GLY A 54 -1.99 4.98 11.24
C GLY A 54 -1.34 4.34 12.46
N ASN A 55 -1.96 3.34 13.10
CA ASN A 55 -1.48 2.79 14.37
C ASN A 55 -0.48 1.64 14.14
N PRO A 56 0.80 1.81 14.48
CA PRO A 56 1.82 0.76 14.31
C PRO A 56 1.54 -0.48 15.16
N VAL A 57 0.90 -0.35 16.33
CA VAL A 57 0.60 -1.49 17.21
C VAL A 57 -0.35 -2.47 16.53
N ILE A 58 -1.44 -1.97 15.97
CA ILE A 58 -2.41 -2.78 15.21
C ILE A 58 -1.76 -3.36 13.96
N ALA A 59 -0.84 -2.64 13.33
CA ALA A 59 -0.10 -3.14 12.19
C ALA A 59 0.80 -4.32 12.56
N THR A 60 1.47 -4.28 13.71
CA THR A 60 2.24 -5.41 14.24
C THR A 60 1.34 -6.62 14.48
N GLU A 61 0.20 -6.47 15.17
CA GLU A 61 -0.75 -7.55 15.41
C GLU A 61 -1.27 -8.18 14.11
N ARG A 62 -1.56 -7.36 13.10
CA ARG A 62 -1.94 -7.84 11.75
C ARG A 62 -0.82 -8.60 11.06
N GLY A 63 0.42 -8.15 11.22
CA GLY A 63 1.61 -8.83 10.73
C GLY A 63 1.75 -10.22 11.36
N GLU A 64 1.61 -10.31 12.68
CA GLU A 64 1.65 -11.56 13.42
C GLU A 64 0.53 -12.51 12.98
N ALA A 65 -0.72 -12.01 12.92
CA ALA A 65 -1.86 -12.82 12.49
C ALA A 65 -1.68 -13.36 11.06
N GLN A 66 -1.07 -12.58 10.15
CA GLN A 66 -0.76 -13.07 8.82
C GLN A 66 0.35 -14.12 8.85
N ALA A 67 1.38 -13.95 9.67
CA ALA A 67 2.46 -14.93 9.79
C ALA A 67 1.93 -16.29 10.25
N HIS A 68 1.02 -16.34 11.21
CA HIS A 68 0.40 -17.60 11.64
C HIS A 68 -0.35 -18.29 10.49
N LYS A 69 -1.11 -17.55 9.68
CA LYS A 69 -1.80 -18.11 8.49
C LYS A 69 -0.82 -18.68 7.46
N ASP A 70 0.29 -17.98 7.23
CA ASP A 70 1.31 -18.43 6.28
C ASP A 70 2.03 -19.69 6.81
N ILE A 71 2.29 -19.76 8.12
CA ILE A 71 2.84 -20.96 8.78
C ILE A 71 1.89 -22.15 8.67
N GLU A 72 0.60 -21.94 8.91
CA GLU A 72 -0.46 -22.95 8.72
C GLU A 72 -0.53 -23.43 7.27
N ALA A 73 -0.29 -22.55 6.31
CA ALA A 73 -0.16 -22.88 4.89
C ALA A 73 1.18 -23.55 4.52
N GLY A 74 2.06 -23.78 5.49
CA GLY A 74 3.38 -24.40 5.29
C GLY A 74 4.43 -23.46 4.66
N LEU A 75 4.20 -22.15 4.68
CA LEU A 75 5.08 -21.16 4.08
C LEU A 75 6.00 -20.54 5.14
N LEU A 76 7.31 -20.58 4.90
CA LEU A 76 8.31 -19.84 5.67
C LEU A 76 8.84 -18.68 4.84
N GLN A 77 8.29 -17.50 5.08
CA GLN A 77 8.65 -16.29 4.35
C GLN A 77 9.17 -15.24 5.31
N LEU A 78 10.20 -14.50 4.90
CA LEU A 78 10.70 -13.33 5.63
C LEU A 78 10.47 -12.10 4.76
N GLN A 79 9.94 -11.03 5.35
CA GLN A 79 9.58 -9.82 4.63
C GLN A 79 10.63 -8.74 4.82
N THR A 80 10.96 -8.02 3.76
CA THR A 80 11.91 -6.89 3.85
C THR A 80 11.56 -5.79 2.86
N PHE A 81 11.93 -4.55 3.18
CA PHE A 81 11.88 -3.43 2.23
C PHE A 81 13.16 -3.33 1.40
N ALA A 82 14.25 -3.97 1.85
CA ALA A 82 15.49 -4.03 1.09
C ALA A 82 15.30 -4.81 -0.20
N ARG A 83 16.15 -4.54 -1.18
CA ARG A 83 16.14 -5.30 -2.43
C ARG A 83 16.51 -6.76 -2.13
N VAL A 84 15.60 -7.68 -2.44
CA VAL A 84 15.79 -9.13 -2.24
C VAL A 84 16.56 -9.75 -3.40
N GLU A 85 16.58 -9.09 -4.55
CA GLU A 85 17.30 -9.59 -5.72
C GLU A 85 18.80 -9.68 -5.43
N PRO A 86 19.44 -10.84 -5.69
CA PRO A 86 20.85 -11.04 -5.40
C PRO A 86 21.71 -10.00 -6.09
N GLN A 87 22.51 -9.27 -5.31
CA GLN A 87 23.45 -8.28 -5.85
C GLN A 87 24.77 -8.94 -6.29
N SER A 88 25.00 -10.18 -5.85
CA SER A 88 26.16 -10.98 -6.20
C SER A 88 25.77 -12.44 -6.45
N PRO A 89 26.61 -13.22 -7.18
CA PRO A 89 26.45 -14.67 -7.30
C PRO A 89 26.42 -15.37 -5.94
N ALA A 90 27.22 -14.91 -4.98
CA ALA A 90 27.26 -15.46 -3.62
C ALA A 90 25.91 -15.26 -2.88
N ASP A 91 25.26 -14.11 -3.06
CA ASP A 91 23.93 -13.88 -2.48
C ASP A 91 22.85 -14.75 -3.15
N ALA A 92 23.00 -15.02 -4.44
CA ALA A 92 22.08 -15.89 -5.17
C ALA A 92 22.20 -17.34 -4.70
N GLU A 93 23.43 -17.81 -4.48
CA GLU A 93 23.72 -19.12 -3.91
C GLU A 93 23.20 -19.24 -2.49
N ARG A 94 23.41 -18.22 -1.64
CA ARG A 94 22.84 -18.18 -0.28
C ARG A 94 21.32 -18.26 -0.27
N ALA A 95 20.66 -17.45 -1.10
CA ALA A 95 19.20 -17.46 -1.20
C ALA A 95 18.67 -18.82 -1.69
N ARG A 96 19.35 -19.43 -2.68
CA ARG A 96 19.04 -20.80 -3.14
C ARG A 96 19.25 -21.83 -2.03
N HIS A 97 20.37 -21.75 -1.32
CA HIS A 97 20.68 -22.66 -0.22
C HIS A 97 19.61 -22.60 0.87
N TRP A 98 19.19 -21.41 1.30
CA TRP A 98 18.12 -21.25 2.29
C TRP A 98 16.79 -21.82 1.80
N LYS A 99 16.42 -21.56 0.54
CA LYS A 99 15.19 -22.10 -0.04
C LYS A 99 15.23 -23.64 -0.13
N THR A 100 16.31 -24.22 -0.62
CA THR A 100 16.43 -25.67 -0.81
C THR A 100 16.56 -26.41 0.52
N ARG A 101 17.32 -25.86 1.46
CA ARG A 101 17.64 -26.55 2.72
C ARG A 101 16.60 -26.34 3.82
N TYR A 102 16.02 -25.14 3.90
CA TYR A 102 15.13 -24.74 4.99
C TYR A 102 13.74 -24.30 4.51
N GLY A 103 13.50 -24.26 3.19
CA GLY A 103 12.23 -23.77 2.65
C GLY A 103 11.98 -22.28 2.86
N VAL A 104 12.99 -21.52 3.32
CA VAL A 104 12.85 -20.10 3.67
C VAL A 104 13.00 -19.23 2.42
N VAL A 105 12.07 -18.29 2.23
CA VAL A 105 12.06 -17.36 1.10
C VAL A 105 11.98 -15.92 1.59
N TRP A 106 12.78 -15.03 1.00
CA TRP A 106 12.66 -13.59 1.22
C TRP A 106 11.66 -12.97 0.26
N VAL A 107 10.79 -12.12 0.78
CA VAL A 107 9.76 -11.41 0.02
C VAL A 107 9.97 -9.91 0.19
N GLN A 108 10.19 -9.23 -0.92
CA GLN A 108 10.31 -7.78 -0.92
C GLN A 108 8.92 -7.13 -0.83
N LYS A 109 8.71 -6.29 0.17
CA LYS A 109 7.55 -5.39 0.22
C LYS A 109 7.78 -4.20 -0.70
N ARG A 110 6.83 -3.98 -1.60
CA ARG A 110 6.80 -2.82 -2.50
C ARG A 110 6.14 -1.65 -1.78
N GLY A 111 6.61 -0.43 -2.05
CA GLY A 111 6.08 0.81 -1.49
C GLY A 111 6.98 1.45 -0.45
N ALA A 112 6.53 2.57 0.10
CA ALA A 112 7.28 3.32 1.09
C ALA A 112 7.36 2.57 2.42
N SER A 113 8.55 2.58 3.02
CA SER A 113 8.78 2.12 4.38
C SER A 113 8.29 3.20 5.34
N THR A 114 7.02 3.12 5.75
CA THR A 114 6.42 3.98 6.78
C THR A 114 6.50 3.29 8.14
N SER A 115 6.26 4.03 9.23
CA SER A 115 6.23 3.45 10.58
C SER A 115 5.23 2.28 10.70
N VAL A 116 4.07 2.39 10.04
CA VAL A 116 3.03 1.36 10.01
C VAL A 116 3.48 0.13 9.23
N THR A 117 4.07 0.30 8.04
CA THR A 117 4.50 -0.84 7.23
C THR A 117 5.75 -1.52 7.81
N GLN A 118 6.63 -0.77 8.47
CA GLN A 118 7.73 -1.31 9.28
C GLN A 118 7.20 -2.12 10.47
N ALA A 119 6.23 -1.58 11.21
CA ALA A 119 5.65 -2.28 12.37
C ALA A 119 4.94 -3.58 11.97
N TYR A 120 4.27 -3.59 10.80
CA TYR A 120 3.70 -4.79 10.21
C TYR A 120 4.77 -5.84 9.89
N VAL A 121 5.83 -5.45 9.16
CA VAL A 121 6.92 -6.36 8.79
C VAL A 121 7.65 -6.89 10.03
N ALA A 122 7.84 -6.05 11.05
CA ALA A 122 8.45 -6.45 12.31
C ALA A 122 7.62 -7.50 13.05
N GLY A 123 6.29 -7.30 13.15
CA GLY A 123 5.38 -8.28 13.75
C GLY A 123 5.39 -9.62 13.01
N TYR A 124 5.28 -9.55 11.67
CA TYR A 124 5.33 -10.72 10.81
C TYR A 124 6.64 -11.51 10.95
N ASN A 125 7.78 -10.83 10.81
CA ASN A 125 9.09 -11.46 10.87
C ASN A 125 9.39 -12.04 12.25
N ARG A 126 8.89 -11.43 13.34
CA ARG A 126 9.09 -11.95 14.70
C ARG A 126 8.51 -13.36 14.85
N VAL A 127 7.29 -13.58 14.38
CA VAL A 127 6.63 -14.90 14.42
C VAL A 127 7.35 -15.88 13.50
N MET A 128 7.72 -15.45 12.29
CA MET A 128 8.45 -16.29 11.34
C MET A 128 9.83 -16.71 11.85
N HIS A 129 10.58 -15.81 12.49
CA HIS A 129 11.86 -16.16 13.11
C HIS A 129 11.69 -17.18 14.24
N ALA A 130 10.67 -17.01 15.09
CA ALA A 130 10.38 -17.99 16.14
C ALA A 130 10.04 -19.37 15.56
N GLU A 131 9.29 -19.42 14.45
CA GLU A 131 8.97 -20.68 13.78
C GLU A 131 10.19 -21.31 13.10
N ILE A 132 11.04 -20.50 12.47
CA ILE A 132 12.31 -20.96 11.89
C ILE A 132 13.23 -21.51 12.99
N GLU A 133 13.33 -20.83 14.13
CA GLU A 133 14.08 -21.30 15.29
C GLU A 133 13.51 -22.63 15.80
N HIS A 134 12.18 -22.75 15.87
CA HIS A 134 11.51 -23.98 16.30
C HIS A 134 11.81 -25.16 15.37
N ARG A 135 11.78 -24.95 14.04
CA ARG A 135 11.96 -26.03 13.04
C ARG A 135 13.41 -26.35 12.72
N HIS A 136 14.29 -25.35 12.73
CA HIS A 136 15.66 -25.46 12.21
C HIS A 136 16.75 -25.11 13.23
N GLY A 137 16.36 -24.67 14.42
CA GLY A 137 17.25 -24.31 15.50
C GLY A 137 17.69 -22.84 15.44
N ARG A 138 18.08 -22.33 16.61
CA ARG A 138 18.44 -20.92 16.84
C ARG A 138 19.53 -20.40 15.92
N ARG A 139 20.57 -21.20 15.66
CA ARG A 139 21.67 -20.82 14.76
C ARG A 139 21.18 -20.44 13.36
N VAL A 140 20.22 -21.18 12.83
CA VAL A 140 19.67 -20.91 11.50
C VAL A 140 18.84 -19.63 11.51
N ALA A 141 18.05 -19.42 12.57
CA ALA A 141 17.28 -18.18 12.74
C ALA A 141 18.19 -16.94 12.84
N ASP A 142 19.32 -17.04 13.55
CA ASP A 142 20.29 -15.96 13.68
C ASP A 142 20.96 -15.62 12.33
N GLU A 143 21.36 -16.64 11.55
CA GLU A 143 21.95 -16.47 10.21
C GLU A 143 20.99 -15.84 9.19
N LEU A 144 19.68 -15.93 9.43
CA LEU A 144 18.62 -15.34 8.61
C LEU A 144 18.25 -13.92 9.05
N THR A 145 18.93 -13.34 10.04
CA THR A 145 18.72 -11.92 10.36
C THR A 145 19.41 -11.09 9.28
N PRO A 146 18.71 -10.15 8.62
CA PRO A 146 19.36 -9.29 7.64
C PRO A 146 20.41 -8.44 8.40
N PRO A 147 21.62 -8.25 7.86
CA PRO A 147 22.60 -7.37 8.50
C PRO A 147 21.97 -5.98 8.66
N PRO A 148 22.26 -5.26 9.75
CA PRO A 148 21.70 -3.93 9.95
C PRO A 148 22.01 -3.06 8.72
N ALA A 149 21.03 -2.25 8.31
CA ALA A 149 21.10 -1.38 7.13
C ALA A 149 22.18 -0.27 7.21
N CYS A 150 23.19 -0.42 8.07
CA CYS A 150 24.25 0.53 8.35
C CYS A 150 25.64 -0.14 8.26
N ALA A 151 25.89 -0.98 7.25
CA ALA A 151 27.23 -1.47 6.94
C ALA A 151 27.78 -0.99 5.58
N SER A 152 27.06 -0.10 4.90
CA SER A 152 27.53 0.55 3.67
C SER A 152 26.99 1.97 3.58
N SER A 153 27.41 2.81 4.52
CA SER A 153 27.36 4.26 4.37
C SER A 153 28.73 4.78 4.78
N ALA A 154 29.55 5.07 3.79
CA ALA A 154 30.72 5.93 3.93
C ALA A 154 30.31 7.41 4.18
N ALA A 155 29.31 7.63 5.04
CA ALA A 155 28.80 8.94 5.41
C ALA A 155 28.26 8.89 6.84
N CYS A 156 29.20 8.95 7.78
CA CYS A 156 29.02 9.49 9.13
C CYS A 156 30.28 10.32 9.42
N THR A 157 30.27 11.56 8.93
CA THR A 157 31.10 12.69 9.38
C THR A 157 30.17 13.86 9.56
#